data_AF-A0A7S1GHY0-F1
#
_entry.id   AF-A0A7S1GHY0-F1
#
_cell.length_a   1.000
_cell.length_b   1.000
_cell.length_c   1.000
_cell.angle_alpha   90.00
_cell.angle_beta   90.00
_cell.angle_gamma   90.00
#
_symmetry.space_group_name_H-M   'P 1'
#
loop_
_entity.id
_entity.type
_entity.pdbx_description
1 polymer ?
#
loop_
_entity_poly.entity_id
_entity_poly.type
_entity_poly.pdbx_seq_one_letter_code
_entity_poly.pdbx_strand_id
1 'polypeptide(L)'
;MIDTTTPTTATTTPPTTTTTTSPLQQQLQQQQQQKLELMEASILEMSPPQLQQMVSKCDAIVSCLGHNGSFSGVWGKPYKLVTDAIQRVCEATIANQKLETATTTKRTTTTTTTPTKVVLLGTVLVPNPNGQEPKRSFFDRCVLTALSYLIPPHVDNEAAAQYLFQHHYPPPLTAKPATPSPALEWCVVRPNLLIDQDTVTDYQLKAQPTGGLFQGNVTSARINVAHSMVQLVTNHQQQWDTWKYQMPVLFDQNN
;
A
#
# COMPACT_ATOMS: atom_id res chain seq x y z
N MET A 1 -63.91 -9.91 38.37
CA MET A 1 -63.35 -10.54 37.16
C MET A 1 -62.37 -9.55 36.59
N ILE A 2 -61.08 -9.88 36.68
CA ILE A 2 -59.97 -8.99 36.39
C ILE A 2 -59.61 -9.18 34.92
N ASP A 3 -59.57 -8.06 34.20
CA ASP A 3 -59.22 -7.93 32.79
C ASP A 3 -57.70 -8.11 32.63
N THR A 4 -57.28 -9.13 31.89
CA THR A 4 -55.87 -9.40 31.59
C THR A 4 -55.61 -9.24 30.11
N THR A 5 -54.96 -8.12 29.80
CA THR A 5 -54.39 -7.73 28.51
C THR A 5 -53.38 -8.75 27.98
N THR A 6 -53.49 -9.10 26.70
CA THR A 6 -52.44 -9.80 25.92
C THR A 6 -51.65 -8.78 25.08
N PRO A 7 -50.31 -8.75 25.14
CA PRO A 7 -49.53 -7.84 24.30
C PRO A 7 -49.30 -8.44 22.90
N THR A 8 -49.56 -7.63 21.88
CA THR A 8 -49.28 -7.96 20.47
C THR A 8 -47.79 -7.77 20.20
N THR A 9 -47.08 -8.85 19.86
CA THR A 9 -45.66 -8.81 19.49
C THR A 9 -45.53 -8.33 18.04
N ALA A 10 -44.98 -7.13 17.84
CA ALA A 10 -44.61 -6.63 16.52
C ALA A 10 -43.33 -7.32 16.06
N THR A 11 -43.41 -8.11 14.99
CA THR A 11 -42.26 -8.70 14.30
C THR A 11 -41.61 -7.62 13.43
N THR A 12 -40.51 -7.06 13.88
CA THR A 12 -39.64 -6.20 13.06
C THR A 12 -38.72 -7.07 12.21
N THR A 13 -38.96 -7.08 10.90
CA THR A 13 -37.99 -7.59 9.93
C THR A 13 -36.76 -6.66 9.88
N PRO A 14 -35.53 -7.20 9.85
CA PRO A 14 -34.34 -6.37 9.72
C PRO A 14 -34.28 -5.73 8.32
N PRO A 15 -33.75 -4.51 8.21
CA PRO A 15 -33.66 -3.80 6.93
C PRO A 15 -32.71 -4.53 5.99
N THR A 16 -33.20 -4.85 4.79
CA THR A 16 -32.38 -5.34 3.68
C THR A 16 -31.52 -4.19 3.17
N THR A 17 -30.25 -4.15 3.54
CA THR A 17 -29.25 -3.26 2.96
C THR A 17 -28.96 -3.74 1.54
N THR A 18 -29.58 -3.10 0.54
CA THR A 18 -29.17 -3.23 -0.85
C THR A 18 -27.86 -2.48 -1.04
N THR A 19 -26.73 -3.20 -1.01
CA THR A 19 -25.41 -2.65 -1.34
C THR A 19 -25.36 -2.44 -2.86
N THR A 20 -25.42 -1.18 -3.30
CA THR A 20 -25.25 -0.84 -4.72
C THR A 20 -23.80 -1.07 -5.11
N THR A 21 -23.54 -2.10 -5.92
CA THR A 21 -22.19 -2.40 -6.41
C THR A 21 -21.69 -1.27 -7.31
N SER A 22 -20.45 -0.83 -7.12
CA SER A 22 -19.83 0.25 -7.87
C SER A 22 -19.66 -0.12 -9.36
N PRO A 23 -19.60 0.87 -10.28
CA PRO A 23 -19.42 0.61 -11.72
C PRO A 23 -18.19 -0.26 -12.03
N LEU A 24 -17.10 -0.08 -11.28
CA LEU A 24 -15.89 -0.89 -11.41
C LEU A 24 -16.13 -2.34 -11.00
N GLN A 25 -16.90 -2.58 -9.93
CA GLN A 25 -17.24 -3.95 -9.51
C GLN A 25 -18.09 -4.65 -10.56
N GLN A 26 -19.04 -3.94 -11.17
CA GLN A 26 -19.86 -4.49 -12.25
C GLN A 26 -18.98 -4.87 -13.45
N GLN A 27 -18.02 -4.03 -13.82
CA GLN A 27 -17.06 -4.35 -14.89
C GLN A 27 -16.18 -5.57 -14.54
N LEU A 28 -15.63 -5.63 -13.32
CA LEU A 28 -14.79 -6.75 -12.88
C LEU A 28 -15.56 -8.07 -12.79
N GLN A 29 -16.82 -8.03 -12.32
CA GLN A 29 -17.71 -9.19 -12.28
C GLN A 29 -18.10 -9.65 -13.68
N GLN A 30 -18.35 -8.72 -14.60
CA GLN A 30 -18.63 -9.03 -16.01
C GLN A 30 -17.42 -9.66 -16.72
N GLN A 31 -16.20 -9.31 -16.31
CA GLN A 31 -14.97 -9.88 -16.88
C GLN A 31 -14.61 -11.28 -16.33
N GLN A 32 -15.43 -11.90 -15.47
CA GLN A 32 -15.31 -13.29 -14.97
C GLN A 32 -13.86 -13.80 -14.87
N GLN A 33 -13.01 -13.10 -14.12
CA GLN A 33 -11.70 -13.64 -13.81
C GLN A 33 -11.86 -14.71 -12.72
N GLN A 34 -11.78 -16.00 -13.09
CA GLN A 34 -11.86 -17.14 -12.16
C GLN A 34 -10.82 -17.10 -11.02
N LYS A 35 -9.88 -16.15 -11.06
CA LYS A 35 -8.78 -15.97 -10.11
C LYS A 35 -8.87 -14.66 -9.31
N LEU A 36 -9.98 -13.93 -9.39
CA LEU A 36 -10.19 -12.68 -8.69
C LEU A 36 -11.23 -12.85 -7.58
N GLU A 37 -10.83 -12.56 -6.34
CA GLU A 37 -11.74 -12.39 -5.21
C GLU A 37 -11.87 -10.90 -4.89
N LEU A 38 -13.10 -10.43 -4.78
CA LEU A 38 -13.41 -9.04 -4.48
C LEU A 38 -13.96 -8.93 -3.05
N MET A 39 -13.29 -8.12 -2.23
CA MET A 39 -13.74 -7.80 -0.87
C MET A 39 -14.00 -6.30 -0.75
N GLU A 40 -15.21 -5.95 -0.33
CA GLU A 40 -15.57 -4.56 -0.04
C GLU A 40 -15.50 -4.33 1.47
N ALA A 41 -14.53 -3.53 1.89
CA ALA A 41 -14.35 -3.14 3.27
C ALA A 41 -13.53 -1.85 3.36
N SER A 42 -13.74 -1.08 4.44
CA SER A 42 -12.79 -0.07 4.86
C SER A 42 -11.64 -0.76 5.58
N ILE A 43 -10.44 -0.73 5.00
CA ILE A 43 -9.26 -1.41 5.55
C ILE A 43 -8.94 -0.98 6.99
N LEU A 44 -9.29 0.27 7.35
CA LEU A 44 -9.11 0.83 8.69
C LEU A 44 -10.20 0.40 9.67
N GLU A 45 -11.34 -0.11 9.19
CA GLU A 45 -12.46 -0.56 10.03
C GLU A 45 -12.50 -2.09 10.17
N MET A 46 -11.72 -2.82 9.37
CA MET A 46 -11.59 -4.27 9.50
C MET A 46 -11.09 -4.66 10.90
N SER A 47 -11.61 -5.76 11.46
CA SER A 47 -11.02 -6.31 12.68
C SER A 47 -9.66 -6.97 12.38
N PRO A 48 -8.74 -7.07 13.36
CA PRO A 48 -7.46 -7.75 13.15
C PRO A 48 -7.59 -9.18 12.59
N PRO A 49 -8.54 -10.03 13.04
CA PRO A 49 -8.72 -11.36 12.45
C PRO A 49 -9.17 -11.32 10.98
N GLN A 50 -10.06 -10.40 10.60
CA GLN A 50 -10.50 -10.26 9.20
C GLN A 50 -9.33 -9.84 8.31
N LEU A 51 -8.49 -8.92 8.78
CA LEU A 51 -7.33 -8.48 8.01
C LEU A 51 -6.27 -9.59 7.90
N GLN A 52 -6.03 -10.35 8.97
CA GLN A 52 -5.16 -11.53 8.94
C GLN A 52 -5.65 -12.57 7.93
N GLN A 53 -6.95 -12.83 7.90
CA GLN A 53 -7.53 -13.73 6.92
C GLN A 53 -7.33 -13.20 5.49
N MET A 54 -7.57 -11.90 5.26
CA MET A 54 -7.41 -11.27 3.94
C MET A 54 -5.99 -11.38 3.39
N VAL A 55 -4.97 -11.23 4.24
CA VAL A 55 -3.55 -11.31 3.83
C VAL A 55 -2.94 -12.70 4.04
N SER A 56 -3.76 -13.70 4.37
CA SER A 56 -3.29 -15.06 4.63
C SER A 56 -2.77 -15.70 3.35
N LYS A 57 -1.56 -16.26 3.40
CA LYS A 57 -0.90 -16.97 2.28
C LYS A 57 -0.67 -16.10 1.03
N CYS A 58 -0.73 -14.78 1.16
CA CYS A 58 -0.36 -13.89 0.06
C CYS A 58 1.17 -13.90 -0.14
N ASP A 59 1.61 -14.23 -1.36
CA ASP A 59 3.00 -14.07 -1.77
C ASP A 59 3.39 -12.59 -1.88
N ALA A 60 2.42 -11.75 -2.26
CA ALA A 60 2.60 -10.32 -2.44
C ALA A 60 1.35 -9.52 -2.07
N ILE A 61 1.57 -8.29 -1.61
CA ILE A 61 0.54 -7.29 -1.29
C ILE A 61 0.91 -5.99 -1.98
N VAL A 62 -0.02 -5.42 -2.74
CA VAL A 62 0.18 -4.18 -3.49
C VAL A 62 -0.80 -3.13 -2.96
N SER A 63 -0.27 -2.08 -2.33
CA SER A 63 -1.07 -0.96 -1.81
C SER A 63 -0.99 0.23 -2.74
N CYS A 64 -2.12 0.54 -3.39
CA CYS A 64 -2.32 1.74 -4.21
C CYS A 64 -3.18 2.79 -3.47
N LEU A 65 -3.24 2.73 -2.14
CA LEU A 65 -4.05 3.65 -1.33
C LEU A 65 -3.51 5.08 -1.44
N GLY A 66 -4.44 6.02 -1.51
CA GLY A 66 -4.15 7.43 -1.51
C GLY A 66 -5.39 8.22 -1.13
N HIS A 67 -5.17 9.45 -0.66
CA HIS A 67 -6.26 10.36 -0.36
C HIS A 67 -6.93 10.84 -1.65
N ASN A 68 -8.24 11.04 -1.60
CA ASN A 68 -8.96 11.72 -2.69
C ASN A 68 -8.52 13.19 -2.75
N GLY A 69 -8.30 13.73 -3.96
CA GLY A 69 -7.93 15.12 -4.19
C GLY A 69 -9.00 16.17 -3.82
N SER A 70 -10.22 15.74 -3.45
CA SER A 70 -11.24 16.63 -2.87
C SER A 70 -10.75 17.32 -1.59
N PHE A 71 -11.28 18.51 -1.28
CA PHE A 71 -10.94 19.24 -0.04
C PHE A 71 -11.14 18.38 1.22
N SER A 72 -12.25 17.64 1.30
CA SER A 72 -12.51 16.71 2.40
C SER A 72 -11.56 15.51 2.42
N GLY A 73 -11.07 15.06 1.28
CA GLY A 73 -10.07 13.98 1.21
C GLY A 73 -8.68 14.43 1.66
N VAL A 74 -8.34 15.70 1.41
CA VAL A 74 -7.04 16.28 1.79
C VAL A 74 -7.03 16.73 3.26
N TRP A 75 -8.08 17.39 3.76
CA TRP A 75 -8.13 17.95 5.12
C TRP A 75 -9.14 17.27 6.06
N GLY A 76 -9.79 16.20 5.62
CA GLY A 76 -10.71 15.42 6.44
C GLY A 76 -10.13 14.07 6.88
N LYS A 77 -10.92 13.33 7.67
CA LYS A 77 -10.57 11.98 8.10
C LYS A 77 -10.73 10.97 6.95
N PRO A 78 -9.98 9.86 6.96
CA PRO A 78 -8.85 9.57 7.85
C PRO A 78 -7.61 10.38 7.47
N TYR A 79 -6.89 10.93 8.45
CA TYR A 79 -5.69 11.76 8.22
C TYR A 79 -4.42 10.94 7.92
N LYS A 80 -4.44 9.64 8.23
CA LYS A 80 -3.32 8.70 8.11
C LYS A 80 -3.72 7.45 7.35
N LEU A 81 -4.46 7.62 6.25
CA LEU A 81 -5.03 6.50 5.50
C LEU A 81 -3.97 5.47 5.11
N VAL A 82 -2.91 5.94 4.48
CA VAL A 82 -1.83 5.13 3.92
C VAL A 82 -0.98 4.54 5.03
N THR A 83 -0.60 5.35 6.03
CA THR A 83 0.22 4.91 7.17
C THR A 83 -0.50 3.84 7.99
N ASP A 84 -1.73 4.10 8.40
CA ASP A 84 -2.46 3.17 9.27
C ASP A 84 -2.77 1.87 8.51
N ALA A 85 -3.10 1.96 7.22
CA ALA A 85 -3.33 0.79 6.38
C ALA A 85 -2.06 -0.08 6.22
N ILE A 86 -0.91 0.53 5.89
CA ILE A 86 0.33 -0.24 5.68
C ILE A 86 0.81 -0.89 6.99
N GLN A 87 0.68 -0.20 8.12
CA GLN A 87 1.00 -0.75 9.44
C GLN A 87 0.18 -2.00 9.74
N ARG A 88 -1.14 -1.88 9.61
CA ARG A 88 -2.07 -2.99 9.89
C ARG A 88 -1.84 -4.18 8.97
N VAL A 89 -1.57 -3.94 7.69
CA VAL A 89 -1.23 -4.99 6.72
C VAL A 89 0.06 -5.69 7.13
N CYS A 90 1.14 -4.95 7.39
CA CYS A 90 2.41 -5.55 7.82
C CYS A 90 2.26 -6.36 9.11
N GLU A 91 1.53 -5.85 10.10
CA GLU A 91 1.25 -6.54 11.36
C GLU A 91 0.49 -7.85 11.15
N ALA A 92 -0.55 -7.83 10.32
CA ALA A 92 -1.34 -9.01 9.96
C ALA A 92 -0.49 -10.06 9.24
N THR A 93 0.34 -9.65 8.28
CA THR A 93 1.28 -10.53 7.58
C THR A 93 2.28 -11.18 8.54
N ILE A 94 2.89 -10.38 9.43
CA ILE A 94 3.84 -10.88 10.43
C ILE A 94 3.17 -11.89 11.38
N ALA A 95 1.92 -11.63 11.79
CA ALA A 95 1.16 -12.53 12.64
C ALA A 95 0.93 -13.89 11.94
N ASN A 96 0.52 -13.88 10.67
CA ASN A 96 0.33 -15.11 9.88
C ASN A 96 1.61 -15.94 9.79
N GLN A 97 2.74 -15.30 9.49
CA GLN A 97 4.01 -16.01 9.33
C GLN A 97 4.54 -16.60 10.65
N LYS A 98 4.30 -15.91 11.79
CA LYS A 98 4.60 -16.46 13.12
C LYS A 98 3.77 -17.71 13.43
N LEU A 99 2.50 -17.75 13.02
CA LEU A 99 1.62 -18.91 13.20
C LEU A 99 2.08 -20.11 12.35
N GLU A 100 2.47 -19.86 11.10
CA GLU A 100 2.98 -20.90 10.20
C GLU A 100 4.30 -21.50 10.69
N THR A 101 5.23 -20.65 11.14
CA THR A 101 6.52 -21.10 11.67
C THR A 101 6.35 -21.92 12.96
N ALA A 102 5.51 -21.46 13.91
CA ALA A 102 5.20 -22.20 15.15
C ALA A 102 4.55 -23.57 14.90
N THR A 103 3.75 -23.69 13.84
CA THR A 103 3.13 -24.97 13.43
C THR A 103 4.13 -25.91 12.77
N THR A 104 5.05 -25.35 11.97
CA THR A 104 6.05 -26.11 11.21
C THR A 104 7.16 -26.67 12.12
N THR A 105 7.58 -25.98 13.18
CA THR A 105 8.62 -26.49 14.11
C THR A 105 8.21 -27.80 14.82
N LYS A 106 6.92 -28.17 14.83
CA LYS A 106 6.41 -29.45 15.36
C LYS A 106 6.43 -30.62 14.35
N ARG A 107 6.66 -30.35 13.06
CA ARG A 107 6.87 -31.37 12.01
C ARG A 107 8.29 -31.25 11.49
N THR A 108 9.05 -32.34 11.53
CA THR A 108 10.43 -32.48 11.06
C THR A 108 10.56 -32.25 9.55
N THR A 109 10.43 -31.01 9.09
CA THR A 109 10.68 -30.61 7.70
C THR A 109 11.13 -29.15 7.67
N THR A 110 12.37 -28.93 7.21
CA THR A 110 12.98 -27.61 7.01
C THR A 110 12.26 -26.88 5.86
N THR A 111 11.17 -26.20 6.18
CA THR A 111 10.44 -25.35 5.22
C THR A 111 10.91 -23.91 5.42
N THR A 112 11.68 -23.38 4.47
CA THR A 112 12.11 -21.98 4.46
C THR A 112 10.90 -21.13 4.05
N THR A 113 10.23 -20.46 5.00
CA THR A 113 9.10 -19.58 4.66
C THR A 113 9.62 -18.38 3.87
N THR A 114 9.16 -18.23 2.63
CA THR A 114 9.46 -17.07 1.80
C THR A 114 8.80 -15.82 2.38
N PRO A 115 9.51 -14.69 2.50
CA PRO A 115 8.91 -13.43 2.96
C PRO A 115 7.80 -12.97 2.00
N THR A 116 6.71 -12.43 2.55
CA THR A 116 5.68 -11.76 1.74
C THR A 116 6.24 -10.45 1.19
N LYS A 117 6.02 -10.20 -0.10
CA LYS A 117 6.42 -8.96 -0.78
C LYS A 117 5.37 -7.86 -0.55
N VAL A 118 5.76 -6.70 -0.07
CA VAL A 118 4.86 -5.55 0.12
C VAL A 118 5.28 -4.42 -0.80
N VAL A 119 4.43 -4.06 -1.77
CA VAL A 119 4.66 -2.91 -2.65
C VAL A 119 3.74 -1.78 -2.26
N LEU A 120 4.31 -0.64 -1.90
CA LEU A 120 3.58 0.59 -1.62
C LEU A 120 3.69 1.55 -2.81
N LEU A 121 2.58 2.10 -3.26
CA LEU A 121 2.57 3.25 -4.14
C LEU A 121 2.91 4.49 -3.31
N GLY A 122 4.02 5.14 -3.63
CA GLY A 122 4.45 6.40 -3.04
C GLY A 122 4.35 7.56 -4.03
N THR A 123 5.23 8.54 -3.87
CA THR A 123 5.38 9.67 -4.79
C THR A 123 6.82 10.16 -4.79
N VAL A 124 7.28 10.71 -5.91
CA VAL A 124 8.61 11.33 -6.03
C VAL A 124 8.84 12.47 -5.02
N LEU A 125 7.75 13.08 -4.52
CA LEU A 125 7.80 14.15 -3.50
C LEU A 125 8.30 13.62 -2.15
N VAL A 126 8.10 12.34 -1.84
CA VAL A 126 8.64 11.72 -0.63
C VAL A 126 10.12 11.37 -0.87
N PRO A 127 11.06 12.00 -0.14
CA PRO A 127 12.48 11.66 -0.26
C PRO A 127 12.74 10.24 0.26
N ASN A 128 13.80 9.62 -0.26
CA ASN A 128 14.23 8.32 0.29
C ASN A 128 14.87 8.53 1.68
N PRO A 129 14.35 7.89 2.75
CA PRO A 129 14.89 8.02 4.11
C PRO A 129 16.33 7.52 4.27
N ASN A 130 16.84 6.73 3.32
CA ASN A 130 18.20 6.22 3.36
C ASN A 130 19.28 7.30 3.15
N GLY A 131 18.90 8.53 2.81
CA GLY A 131 19.81 9.67 2.66
C GLY A 131 20.74 9.59 1.46
N GLN A 132 20.50 8.68 0.51
CA GLN A 132 21.35 8.48 -0.67
C GLN A 132 20.96 9.37 -1.85
N GLU A 133 19.87 10.11 -1.77
CA GLU A 133 19.45 11.01 -2.85
C GLU A 133 20.31 12.26 -2.95
N PRO A 134 20.53 12.78 -4.18
CA PRO A 134 21.22 14.05 -4.35
C PRO A 134 20.48 15.16 -3.61
N LYS A 135 21.23 16.11 -3.06
CA LYS A 135 20.64 17.27 -2.41
C LYS A 135 19.82 18.07 -3.43
N ARG A 136 18.51 18.15 -3.18
CA ARG A 136 17.61 19.02 -3.92
C ARG A 136 17.98 20.50 -3.74
N SER A 137 17.54 21.34 -4.68
CA SER A 137 17.77 22.78 -4.61
C SER A 137 17.16 23.38 -3.34
N PHE A 138 17.62 24.57 -2.92
CA PHE A 138 17.05 25.24 -1.76
C PHE A 138 15.54 25.47 -1.91
N PHE A 139 15.10 25.89 -3.10
CA PHE A 139 13.70 26.10 -3.43
C PHE A 139 12.87 24.82 -3.29
N ASP A 140 13.34 23.71 -3.89
CA ASP A 140 12.65 22.42 -3.77
C ASP A 140 12.52 21.99 -2.32
N ARG A 141 13.58 22.15 -1.51
CA ARG A 141 13.55 21.83 -0.09
C ARG A 141 12.52 22.66 0.67
N CYS A 142 12.43 23.97 0.40
CA CYS A 142 11.42 24.83 1.00
C CYS A 142 10.00 24.38 0.64
N VAL A 143 9.77 24.02 -0.63
CA VAL A 143 8.47 23.52 -1.09
C VAL A 143 8.11 22.20 -0.39
N LEU A 144 9.02 21.22 -0.36
CA LEU A 144 8.78 19.96 0.33
C LEU A 144 8.50 20.17 1.81
N THR A 145 9.30 21.02 2.49
CA THR A 145 9.06 21.35 3.90
C THR A 145 7.67 21.95 4.10
N ALA A 146 7.23 22.86 3.22
CA ALA A 146 5.87 23.40 3.31
C ALA A 146 4.80 22.32 3.12
N LEU A 147 4.97 21.40 2.17
CA LEU A 147 4.05 20.29 1.98
C LEU A 147 4.00 19.38 3.23
N SER A 148 5.14 19.08 3.87
CA SER A 148 5.23 18.28 5.10
C SER A 148 4.57 18.95 6.33
N TYR A 149 4.23 20.24 6.25
CA TYR A 149 3.50 20.95 7.30
C TYR A 149 2.03 21.21 6.94
N LEU A 150 1.72 21.42 5.67
CA LEU A 150 0.43 21.98 5.25
C LEU A 150 -0.51 20.96 4.61
N ILE A 151 0.02 19.86 4.07
CA ILE A 151 -0.74 18.91 3.25
C ILE A 151 -0.78 17.55 3.96
N PRO A 152 -1.84 17.23 4.72
CA PRO A 152 -1.92 15.98 5.49
C PRO A 152 -1.67 14.71 4.66
N PRO A 153 -2.17 14.59 3.41
CA PRO A 153 -1.87 13.43 2.58
C PRO A 153 -0.39 13.27 2.27
N HIS A 154 0.38 14.37 2.19
CA HIS A 154 1.82 14.27 1.98
C HIS A 154 2.51 13.71 3.23
N VAL A 155 2.17 14.25 4.39
CA VAL A 155 2.68 13.78 5.70
C VAL A 155 2.37 12.30 5.90
N ASP A 156 1.19 11.86 5.49
CA ASP A 156 0.80 10.45 5.55
C ASP A 156 1.66 9.58 4.62
N ASN A 157 1.92 10.03 3.39
CA ASN A 157 2.82 9.30 2.48
C ASN A 157 4.27 9.24 3.00
N GLU A 158 4.78 10.32 3.61
CA GLU A 158 6.09 10.33 4.27
C GLU A 158 6.14 9.33 5.43
N ALA A 159 5.13 9.34 6.29
CA ALA A 159 5.04 8.45 7.45
C ALA A 159 4.91 6.97 7.06
N ALA A 160 4.16 6.65 6.00
CA ALA A 160 4.03 5.29 5.49
C ALA A 160 5.38 4.73 4.96
N ALA A 161 6.11 5.53 4.17
CA ALA A 161 7.44 5.15 3.68
C ALA A 161 8.45 5.03 4.84
N GLN A 162 8.41 5.98 5.77
CA GLN A 162 9.27 5.97 6.96
C GLN A 162 9.01 4.74 7.84
N TYR A 163 7.73 4.33 7.99
CA TYR A 163 7.37 3.14 8.74
C TYR A 163 8.02 1.89 8.15
N LEU A 164 7.89 1.67 6.84
CA LEU A 164 8.52 0.53 6.15
C LEU A 164 10.04 0.55 6.32
N PHE A 165 10.66 1.73 6.15
CA PHE A 165 12.10 1.90 6.31
C PHE A 165 12.58 1.61 7.74
N GLN A 166 11.91 2.12 8.77
CA GLN A 166 12.39 1.97 10.15
C GLN A 166 12.14 0.58 10.73
N HIS A 167 11.03 -0.06 10.37
CA HIS A 167 10.57 -1.28 11.05
C HIS A 167 10.95 -2.55 10.29
N HIS A 168 11.17 -2.46 8.98
CA HIS A 168 11.31 -3.63 8.11
C HIS A 168 12.53 -3.57 7.19
N TYR A 169 13.44 -2.62 7.36
CA TYR A 169 14.70 -2.55 6.60
C TYR A 169 15.81 -3.40 7.26
N PRO A 170 16.60 -4.17 6.50
CA PRO A 170 17.73 -4.93 7.02
C PRO A 170 18.87 -4.02 7.53
N PRO A 171 19.47 -4.27 8.71
CA PRO A 171 20.63 -3.52 9.21
C PRO A 171 21.79 -3.46 8.21
N PRO A 172 22.65 -2.39 8.17
CA PRO A 172 22.70 -1.23 9.08
C PRO A 172 22.79 0.17 8.41
N LEU A 173 22.42 1.24 9.14
CA LEU A 173 23.12 2.55 9.15
C LEU A 173 22.73 3.35 10.43
N THR A 174 23.56 3.22 11.47
CA THR A 174 23.74 4.11 12.66
C THR A 174 22.72 4.17 13.81
N ALA A 175 21.59 3.46 13.79
CA ALA A 175 20.75 3.30 14.99
C ALA A 175 20.47 1.82 15.25
N LYS A 176 20.29 1.42 16.52
CA LYS A 176 19.93 0.05 16.92
C LYS A 176 18.65 -0.36 16.18
N PRO A 177 18.72 -1.19 15.12
CA PRO A 177 17.53 -1.54 14.36
C PRO A 177 16.69 -2.50 15.20
N ALA A 178 15.37 -2.41 15.08
CA ALA A 178 14.55 -3.59 15.35
C ALA A 178 15.04 -4.68 14.38
N THR A 179 15.28 -5.91 14.87
CA THR A 179 15.63 -7.03 14.00
C THR A 179 14.57 -7.11 12.90
N PRO A 180 14.93 -7.05 11.60
CA PRO A 180 13.95 -7.16 10.52
C PRO A 180 13.17 -8.43 10.72
N SER A 181 11.86 -8.36 10.59
CA SER A 181 11.08 -9.58 10.55
C SER A 181 11.51 -10.32 9.28
N PRO A 182 11.94 -11.60 9.34
CA PRO A 182 12.15 -12.41 8.15
C PRO A 182 10.83 -12.64 7.37
N ALA A 183 9.74 -12.04 7.85
CA ALA A 183 8.41 -12.22 7.33
C ALA A 183 8.06 -11.37 6.11
N LEU A 184 8.72 -10.22 5.91
CA LEU A 184 8.35 -9.35 4.81
C LEU A 184 9.55 -8.65 4.18
N GLU A 185 9.46 -8.50 2.87
CA GLU A 185 10.30 -7.65 2.05
C GLU A 185 9.41 -6.54 1.49
N TRP A 186 9.92 -5.32 1.28
CA TRP A 186 9.09 -4.21 0.80
C TRP A 186 9.74 -3.41 -0.33
N CYS A 187 8.94 -2.69 -1.11
CA CYS A 187 9.40 -1.73 -2.12
C CYS A 187 8.40 -0.55 -2.19
N VAL A 188 8.89 0.69 -2.30
CA VAL A 188 8.02 1.87 -2.50
C VAL A 188 8.21 2.42 -3.92
N VAL A 189 7.25 2.19 -4.80
CA VAL A 189 7.30 2.71 -6.18
C VAL A 189 6.84 4.17 -6.18
N ARG A 190 7.70 5.07 -6.63
CA ARG A 190 7.47 6.52 -6.62
C ARG A 190 7.24 7.06 -8.03
N PRO A 191 6.00 7.15 -8.51
CA PRO A 191 5.70 7.87 -9.74
C PRO A 191 5.90 9.39 -9.58
N ASN A 192 6.02 10.06 -10.72
CA ASN A 192 5.82 11.49 -10.86
C ASN A 192 4.32 11.81 -10.96
N LEU A 193 3.96 12.98 -11.49
CA LEU A 193 2.56 13.38 -11.66
C LEU A 193 1.80 12.35 -12.51
N LEU A 194 0.77 11.74 -11.93
CA LEU A 194 0.02 10.67 -12.57
C LEU A 194 -0.90 11.18 -13.68
N ILE A 195 -0.77 10.59 -14.86
CA ILE A 195 -1.65 10.84 -16.02
C ILE A 195 -2.32 9.53 -16.48
N ASP A 196 -3.44 9.66 -17.18
CA ASP A 196 -4.14 8.53 -17.78
C ASP A 196 -3.61 8.25 -19.18
N GLN A 197 -3.38 6.97 -19.46
CA GLN A 197 -3.05 6.43 -20.78
C GLN A 197 -3.68 5.05 -20.90
N ASP A 198 -4.02 4.65 -22.13
CA ASP A 198 -4.77 3.41 -22.37
C ASP A 198 -3.87 2.18 -22.53
N THR A 199 -2.59 2.37 -22.84
CA THR A 199 -1.65 1.29 -23.15
C THR A 199 -0.35 1.43 -22.38
N VAL A 200 0.22 0.29 -21.98
CA VAL A 200 1.58 0.25 -21.42
C VAL A 200 2.57 0.74 -22.47
N THR A 201 3.43 1.68 -22.09
CA THR A 201 4.55 2.20 -22.90
C THR A 201 5.87 1.89 -22.21
N ASP A 202 6.99 2.19 -22.86
CA ASP A 202 8.31 1.99 -22.26
C ASP A 202 8.51 2.89 -21.03
N TYR A 203 8.98 2.28 -19.94
CA TYR A 203 9.31 2.97 -18.71
C TYR A 203 10.56 2.34 -18.06
N GLN A 204 11.14 3.07 -17.12
CA GLN A 204 12.29 2.62 -16.33
C GLN A 204 12.11 2.96 -14.85
N LEU A 205 12.52 2.05 -13.98
CA LEU A 205 12.74 2.33 -12.56
C LEU A 205 14.17 2.84 -12.34
N LYS A 206 14.32 3.98 -11.68
CA LYS A 206 15.62 4.57 -11.31
C LYS A 206 15.71 4.74 -9.80
N ALA A 207 16.91 4.62 -9.24
CA ALA A 207 17.11 4.69 -7.79
C ALA A 207 16.82 6.07 -7.20
N GLN A 208 16.97 7.12 -8.00
CA GLN A 208 16.89 8.51 -7.58
C GLN A 208 16.00 9.32 -8.54
N PRO A 209 15.35 10.38 -8.05
CA PRO A 209 14.70 11.36 -8.90
C PRO A 209 15.72 12.12 -9.76
N THR A 210 15.27 12.67 -10.88
CA THR A 210 16.09 13.49 -11.77
C THR A 210 15.48 14.89 -11.89
N GLY A 211 16.30 15.94 -11.72
CA GLY A 211 15.85 17.33 -11.82
C GLY A 211 15.23 17.89 -10.54
N GLY A 212 14.83 19.17 -10.60
CA GLY A 212 14.03 19.84 -9.56
C GLY A 212 12.54 19.50 -9.63
N LEU A 213 11.75 19.86 -8.61
CA LEU A 213 10.33 19.46 -8.49
C LEU A 213 9.44 19.96 -9.63
N PHE A 214 9.84 21.06 -10.26
CA PHE A 214 9.10 21.72 -11.34
C PHE A 214 9.87 21.71 -12.68
N GLN A 215 10.94 20.92 -12.79
CA GLN A 215 11.76 20.84 -14.00
C GLN A 215 11.31 19.69 -14.89
N GLY A 216 10.88 20.04 -16.11
CA GLY A 216 10.30 19.08 -17.05
C GLY A 216 8.90 18.68 -16.60
N ASN A 217 7.95 18.59 -17.52
CA ASN A 217 6.62 18.08 -17.22
C ASN A 217 6.69 16.55 -17.04
N VAL A 218 7.50 16.07 -16.10
CA VAL A 218 7.74 14.66 -15.88
C VAL A 218 6.46 14.07 -15.30
N THR A 219 5.85 13.18 -16.06
CA THR A 219 4.61 12.50 -15.71
C THR A 219 4.84 11.00 -15.62
N SER A 220 3.88 10.30 -15.04
CA SER A 220 3.88 8.83 -14.97
C SER A 220 2.49 8.34 -15.33
N ALA A 221 2.40 7.53 -16.39
CA ALA A 221 1.16 6.91 -16.80
C ALA A 221 0.70 5.92 -15.73
N ARG A 222 -0.56 6.04 -15.28
CA ARG A 222 -1.13 5.14 -14.26
C ARG A 222 -1.01 3.67 -14.67
N ILE A 223 -1.19 3.38 -15.97
CA ILE A 223 -1.05 2.04 -16.53
C ILE A 223 0.39 1.50 -16.43
N ASN A 224 1.42 2.34 -16.63
CA ASN A 224 2.82 1.96 -16.47
C ASN A 224 3.17 1.73 -14.99
N VAL A 225 2.63 2.55 -14.09
CA VAL A 225 2.79 2.37 -12.64
C VAL A 225 2.20 1.03 -12.20
N ALA A 226 0.95 0.75 -12.56
CA ALA A 226 0.30 -0.52 -12.25
C ALA A 226 1.09 -1.71 -12.84
N HIS A 227 1.47 -1.62 -14.12
CA HIS A 227 2.27 -2.65 -14.79
C HIS A 227 3.61 -2.87 -14.06
N SER A 228 4.31 -1.82 -13.66
CA SER A 228 5.58 -1.93 -12.92
C SER A 228 5.43 -2.63 -11.56
N MET A 229 4.38 -2.32 -10.80
CA MET A 229 4.13 -2.92 -9.49
C MET A 229 3.79 -4.41 -9.62
N VAL A 230 3.06 -4.79 -10.68
CA VAL A 230 2.79 -6.21 -11.00
C VAL A 230 4.09 -6.91 -11.39
N GLN A 231 4.86 -6.35 -12.33
CA GLN A 231 6.12 -6.95 -12.78
C GLN A 231 7.12 -7.15 -11.62
N LEU A 232 7.20 -6.21 -10.67
CA LEU A 232 8.04 -6.33 -9.48
C LEU A 232 7.73 -7.59 -8.66
N VAL A 233 6.46 -7.99 -8.56
CA VAL A 233 6.06 -9.12 -7.72
C VAL A 233 5.96 -10.43 -8.49
N THR A 234 5.63 -10.40 -9.78
CA THR A 234 5.43 -11.60 -10.62
C THR A 234 6.64 -12.02 -11.46
N ASN A 235 7.54 -11.11 -11.82
CA ASN A 235 8.68 -11.43 -12.68
C ASN A 235 9.87 -11.87 -11.82
N HIS A 236 10.08 -13.19 -11.75
CA HIS A 236 10.83 -13.83 -10.68
C HIS A 236 12.31 -13.41 -10.60
N GLN A 237 12.68 -13.05 -9.37
CA GLN A 237 14.00 -12.83 -8.80
C GLN A 237 14.72 -11.52 -9.20
N GLN A 238 14.99 -11.27 -10.48
CA GLN A 238 15.89 -10.15 -10.84
C GLN A 238 15.34 -8.76 -10.48
N GLN A 239 14.08 -8.47 -10.78
CA GLN A 239 13.51 -7.15 -10.49
C GLN A 239 13.29 -6.95 -8.99
N TRP A 240 12.76 -7.96 -8.30
CA TRP A 240 12.51 -7.88 -6.87
C TRP A 240 13.81 -7.75 -6.06
N ASP A 241 14.83 -8.57 -6.35
CA ASP A 241 16.10 -8.49 -5.62
C ASP A 241 16.84 -7.17 -5.88
N THR A 242 16.60 -6.53 -7.03
CA THR A 242 17.13 -5.19 -7.33
C THR A 242 16.46 -4.10 -6.48
N TRP A 243 15.14 -4.20 -6.25
CA TRP A 243 14.34 -3.10 -5.70
C TRP A 243 13.78 -3.34 -4.30
N LYS A 244 13.94 -4.54 -3.73
CA LYS A 244 13.54 -4.78 -2.34
C LYS A 244 14.34 -3.88 -1.41
N TYR A 245 13.64 -3.35 -0.42
CA TYR A 245 14.11 -2.36 0.54
C TYR A 245 14.53 -1.02 -0.10
N GLN A 246 14.06 -0.75 -1.32
CA GLN A 246 14.34 0.49 -2.05
C GLN A 246 13.05 1.27 -2.34
N MET A 247 13.25 2.52 -2.75
CA MET A 247 12.18 3.42 -3.17
C MET A 247 12.40 3.89 -4.63
N PRO A 248 12.30 3.01 -5.64
CA PRO A 248 12.54 3.40 -7.04
C PRO A 248 11.58 4.50 -7.51
N VAL A 249 12.07 5.38 -8.37
CA VAL A 249 11.27 6.37 -9.10
C VAL A 249 10.94 5.81 -10.48
N LEU A 250 9.67 5.90 -10.88
CA LEU A 250 9.23 5.49 -12.21
C LEU A 250 9.33 6.66 -13.20
N PHE A 251 9.95 6.36 -14.35
CA PHE A 251 10.11 7.29 -15.47
C PHE A 251 9.56 6.65 -16.74
N ASP A 252 8.54 7.26 -17.33
CA ASP A 252 8.13 6.93 -18.69
C ASP A 252 9.18 7.45 -19.67
N GLN A 253 9.51 6.68 -20.71
CA GLN A 253 10.53 7.06 -21.69
C GLN A 253 10.00 7.99 -22.79
N ASN A 254 8.67 8.10 -22.93
CA ASN A 254 8.02 8.77 -24.05
C ASN A 254 7.02 9.88 -23.64
N ASN A 255 7.16 10.48 -22.44
CA ASN A 255 6.33 11.60 -21.97
C ASN A 255 7.12 12.90 -21.82
#